data_AF-A0A425VZT3-F1
#
_entry.id   AF-A0A425VZT3-F1
#
_cell.length_a   1.000
_cell.length_b   1.000
_cell.length_c   1.000
_cell.angle_alpha   90.00
_cell.angle_beta   90.00
_cell.angle_gamma   90.00
#
_symmetry.space_group_name_H-M   'P 1'
#
loop_
_entity.id
_entity.type
_entity.pdbx_description
1 polymer ?
#
loop_
_entity_poly.entity_id
_entity_poly.type
_entity_poly.pdbx_seq_one_letter_code
_entity_poly.pdbx_strand_id
1 'polypeptide(L)'
;AGYKVTGMTDYEKCAEMPRVSGLQKEPAQKLPAANVIEFRLEDDNKIIFRPSGTEPKVKAYLFAKGATREEAEAVRAKLQEAAESILK
;
A
#
# COMPACT_ATOMS: atom_id res chain seq x y z
N ALA A 1 -3.83 3.99 13.67
CA ALA A 1 -2.40 3.67 13.84
C ALA A 1 -1.50 4.89 14.11
N GLY A 2 -1.99 6.14 13.97
CA GLY A 2 -1.19 7.34 14.30
C GLY A 2 -0.17 7.75 13.23
N TYR A 3 0.13 6.89 12.25
CA TYR A 3 1.03 7.22 11.15
C TYR A 3 0.42 8.23 10.18
N LYS A 4 1.21 9.23 9.80
CA LYS A 4 0.87 10.16 8.73
C LYS A 4 0.87 9.48 7.37
N VAL A 5 -0.16 9.74 6.56
CA VAL A 5 -0.19 9.33 5.15
C VAL A 5 0.70 10.27 4.34
N THR A 6 1.73 9.71 3.71
CA THR A 6 2.69 10.43 2.86
C THR A 6 2.30 10.40 1.38
N GLY A 7 1.44 9.46 0.98
CA GLY A 7 0.87 9.42 -0.35
C GLY A 7 -0.23 8.38 -0.48
N MET A 8 -1.04 8.52 -1.53
CA MET A 8 -2.09 7.56 -1.88
C MET A 8 -2.03 7.30 -3.38
N THR A 9 -2.23 6.05 -3.77
CA THR A 9 -2.34 5.65 -5.17
C THR A 9 -3.62 4.86 -5.35
N ASP A 10 -4.51 5.36 -6.20
CA ASP A 10 -5.71 4.68 -6.65
C ASP A 10 -5.42 4.04 -8.02
N TYR A 11 -5.41 2.70 -8.05
CA TYR A 11 -5.08 1.95 -9.26
C TYR A 11 -6.27 1.83 -10.22
N GLU A 12 -7.48 2.24 -9.83
CA GLU A 12 -8.65 2.23 -10.73
C GLU A 12 -8.43 3.17 -11.92
N LYS A 13 -7.63 4.23 -11.72
CA LYS A 13 -7.34 5.27 -12.72
C LYS A 13 -6.10 4.99 -13.57
N CYS A 14 -5.62 3.75 -13.61
CA CYS A 14 -4.37 3.33 -14.25
C CYS A 14 -3.16 4.14 -13.72
N ALA A 15 -2.61 3.72 -12.58
CA ALA A 15 -1.49 4.39 -11.94
C ALA A 15 -0.22 4.40 -12.84
N GLU A 16 0.57 5.47 -12.77
CA GLU A 16 1.86 5.52 -13.49
C GLU A 16 2.81 4.44 -12.94
N MET A 17 3.49 3.73 -13.85
CA MET A 17 4.46 2.73 -13.47
C MET A 17 5.69 3.41 -12.86
N PRO A 18 6.08 3.10 -11.61
CA PRO A 18 7.25 3.70 -10.99
C PRO A 18 8.52 3.27 -11.75
N ARG A 19 9.33 4.24 -12.16
CA ARG A 19 10.55 4.04 -12.95
C ARG A 19 11.76 4.51 -12.16
N VAL A 20 12.73 3.62 -11.97
CA VAL A 20 14.01 3.92 -11.31
C VAL A 20 15.17 3.68 -12.28
N SER A 21 15.50 4.68 -13.08
CA SER A 21 16.79 4.83 -13.79
C SER A 21 16.82 6.14 -14.60
N GLY A 22 18.03 6.70 -14.75
CA GLY A 22 18.28 7.90 -15.54
C GLY A 22 18.52 7.55 -16.99
N LEU A 23 17.45 7.55 -17.78
CA LEU A 23 17.34 7.82 -19.22
C LEU A 23 15.94 7.34 -19.63
N GLN A 24 14.90 7.96 -19.06
CA GLN A 24 13.50 7.66 -19.39
C GLN A 24 13.14 8.26 -20.77
N LYS A 25 13.74 7.69 -21.83
CA LYS A 25 13.52 8.12 -23.22
C LYS A 25 12.17 7.65 -23.77
N GLU A 26 11.63 6.58 -23.20
CA GLU A 26 10.33 6.01 -23.59
C GLU A 26 9.16 6.73 -22.90
N PRO A 27 7.97 6.78 -23.54
CA PRO A 27 6.77 7.34 -22.95
C PRO A 27 6.41 6.71 -21.60
N ALA A 28 5.75 7.49 -20.75
CA ALA A 28 5.25 6.99 -19.46
C ALA A 28 4.30 5.80 -19.66
N GLN A 29 4.61 4.69 -19.01
CA GLN A 29 3.74 3.51 -18.98
C GLN A 29 2.81 3.60 -17.78
N LYS A 30 1.60 3.08 -17.95
CA LYS A 30 0.61 2.96 -16.88
C LYS A 30 0.41 1.50 -16.52
N LEU A 31 0.25 1.24 -15.24
CA LEU A 31 -0.24 -0.04 -14.75
C LEU A 31 -1.71 -0.20 -15.16
N PRO A 32 -2.17 -1.43 -15.42
CA PRO A 32 -3.57 -1.69 -15.70
C PRO A 32 -4.49 -1.18 -14.59
N ALA A 33 -5.72 -0.81 -14.96
CA ALA A 33 -6.75 -0.47 -13.99
C ALA A 33 -7.00 -1.65 -13.05
N ALA A 34 -7.06 -1.39 -11.74
CA ALA A 34 -7.38 -2.40 -10.75
C ALA A 34 -8.13 -1.77 -9.58
N ASN A 35 -9.09 -2.50 -9.00
CA ASN A 35 -9.74 -2.11 -7.76
C ASN A 35 -8.78 -2.36 -6.58
N VAL A 36 -7.80 -1.48 -6.46
CA VAL A 36 -6.72 -1.51 -5.47
C VAL A 36 -6.43 -0.09 -5.04
N ILE A 37 -6.30 0.13 -3.73
CA ILE A 37 -5.88 1.41 -3.17
C ILE A 37 -4.63 1.15 -2.31
N GLU A 38 -3.57 1.90 -2.56
CA GLU A 38 -2.35 1.93 -1.75
C GLU A 38 -2.28 3.22 -0.94
N PHE A 39 -2.01 3.09 0.36
CA PHE A 39 -1.59 4.18 1.23
C PHE A 39 -0.13 4.00 1.62
N ARG A 40 0.69 4.98 1.27
CA ARG A 40 2.06 5.14 1.75
C ARG A 40 2.02 5.94 3.03
N LEU A 41 2.68 5.43 4.05
CA LEU A 41 2.74 6.00 5.37
C LEU A 41 4.16 6.53 5.62
N GLU A 42 4.34 7.29 6.69
CA GLU A 42 5.68 7.66 7.14
C GLU A 42 6.50 6.43 7.55
N ASP A 43 7.82 6.62 7.62
CA ASP A 43 8.83 5.58 7.88
C ASP A 43 8.82 4.42 6.88
N ASP A 44 8.45 4.71 5.62
CA ASP A 44 8.32 3.75 4.52
C ASP A 44 7.33 2.59 4.78
N ASN A 45 6.43 2.77 5.75
CA ASN A 45 5.34 1.82 5.97
C ASN A 45 4.28 1.95 4.87
N LYS A 46 3.53 0.89 4.63
CA LYS A 46 2.51 0.88 3.57
C LYS A 46 1.37 -0.08 3.88
N ILE A 47 0.16 0.31 3.49
CA ILE A 47 -1.01 -0.56 3.48
C ILE A 47 -1.70 -0.54 2.12
N ILE A 48 -2.10 -1.70 1.62
CA ILE A 48 -2.80 -1.85 0.34
C ILE A 48 -4.10 -2.60 0.58
N PHE A 49 -5.21 -2.06 0.09
CA PHE A 49 -6.51 -2.70 0.12
C PHE A 49 -6.90 -3.19 -1.27
N ARG A 50 -7.41 -4.42 -1.33
CA ARG A 50 -7.91 -5.04 -2.57
C ARG A 50 -9.12 -5.93 -2.27
N PRO A 51 -10.29 -5.66 -2.86
CA PRO A 51 -11.40 -6.60 -2.83
C PRO A 51 -11.03 -7.93 -3.49
N SER A 52 -11.45 -9.03 -2.89
CA SER A 52 -11.32 -10.36 -3.49
C SER A 52 -12.27 -10.46 -4.69
N GLY A 53 -11.78 -10.99 -5.81
CA GLY A 53 -12.60 -11.17 -7.02
C GLY A 53 -13.57 -12.35 -6.94
N THR A 54 -13.34 -13.29 -6.01
CA THR A 54 -14.08 -14.56 -5.93
C THR A 54 -14.86 -14.73 -4.62
N GLU A 55 -14.64 -13.87 -3.63
CA GLU A 55 -15.28 -13.97 -2.31
C GLU A 55 -15.70 -12.58 -1.85
N PRO A 56 -16.76 -12.44 -1.02
CA PRO A 56 -17.18 -11.17 -0.44
C PRO A 56 -16.24 -10.75 0.71
N LYS A 57 -14.95 -10.60 0.42
CA LYS A 57 -13.90 -10.24 1.39
C LYS A 57 -12.96 -9.20 0.79
N VAL A 58 -12.49 -8.28 1.62
CA VAL A 58 -11.40 -7.35 1.27
C VAL A 58 -10.10 -7.85 1.89
N LYS A 59 -9.02 -7.88 1.10
CA LYS A 59 -7.67 -8.22 1.56
C LYS A 59 -6.90 -6.95 1.84
N ALA A 60 -6.25 -6.89 3.00
CA ALA A 60 -5.28 -5.85 3.33
C ALA A 60 -3.86 -6.45 3.32
N TYR A 61 -2.94 -5.80 2.61
CA TYR A 61 -1.51 -6.12 2.63
C TYR A 61 -0.79 -5.08 3.46
N LEU A 62 -0.03 -5.52 4.46
CA LEU A 62 0.66 -4.66 5.42
C LEU A 62 2.17 -4.75 5.20
N PHE A 63 2.81 -3.60 5.05
CA PHE A 63 4.26 -3.47 5.01
C PHE A 63 4.69 -2.62 6.19
N ALA A 64 5.52 -3.22 7.04
CA ALA A 64 6.05 -2.60 8.24
C ALA A 64 7.58 -2.62 8.18
N LYS A 65 8.18 -1.48 8.49
CA LYS A 65 9.64 -1.28 8.56
C LYS A 65 10.02 -0.92 10.00
N GLY A 66 11.09 -1.54 10.48
CA GLY A 66 11.72 -1.27 11.78
C GLY A 66 13.21 -1.53 11.68
N ALA A 67 14.01 -0.99 12.60
CA ALA A 67 15.45 -1.26 12.64
C ALA A 67 15.73 -2.68 13.13
N THR A 68 14.84 -3.23 13.96
CA THR A 68 14.84 -4.63 14.37
C THR A 68 13.57 -5.35 13.93
N ARG A 69 13.59 -6.67 14.06
CA ARG A 69 12.41 -7.50 13.80
C ARG A 69 11.28 -7.17 14.76
N GLU A 70 11.59 -6.98 16.04
CA GLU A 70 10.63 -6.68 17.10
C GLU A 70 9.92 -5.35 16.84
N GLU A 71 10.68 -4.33 16.41
CA GLU A 71 10.11 -3.05 16.01
C GLU A 71 9.19 -3.19 14.80
N ALA A 72 9.62 -3.89 13.75
CA ALA A 72 8.80 -4.11 12.55
C ALA A 72 7.51 -4.88 12.88
N GLU A 73 7.57 -5.89 13.76
CA GLU A 73 6.42 -6.65 14.22
C GLU A 73 5.44 -5.78 15.04
N ALA A 74 5.95 -4.89 15.89
CA ALA A 74 5.12 -3.95 16.65
C ALA A 74 4.40 -2.95 15.74
N VAL A 75 5.08 -2.44 14.70
CA VAL A 75 4.47 -1.59 13.68
C VAL A 75 3.40 -2.37 12.91
N ARG A 76 3.71 -3.59 12.46
CA ARG A 76 2.78 -4.47 11.75
C ARG A 76 1.51 -4.73 12.56
N ALA A 77 1.62 -4.99 13.85
CA ALA A 77 0.48 -5.22 14.74
C ALA A 77 -0.45 -3.99 14.80
N LYS A 78 0.11 -2.79 14.96
CA LYS A 78 -0.67 -1.53 14.96
C LYS A 78 -1.37 -1.28 13.63
N LEU A 79 -0.70 -1.61 12.51
CA LEU A 79 -1.30 -1.48 11.18
C LEU A 79 -2.42 -2.51 10.98
N GLN A 80 -2.25 -3.73 11.48
CA GLN A 80 -3.25 -4.78 11.41
C GLN A 80 -4.52 -4.40 12.16
N GLU A 81 -4.40 -3.96 13.41
CA GLU A 81 -5.55 -3.52 14.21
C GLU A 81 -6.31 -2.37 13.52
N ALA A 82 -5.58 -1.39 12.99
CA ALA A 82 -6.18 -0.28 12.26
C ALA A 82 -6.88 -0.74 10.97
N ALA A 83 -6.29 -1.67 10.21
CA ALA A 83 -6.89 -2.21 9.00
C ALA A 83 -8.17 -2.99 9.30
N GLU A 84 -8.14 -3.85 10.33
CA GLU A 84 -9.31 -4.60 10.77
C GLU A 84 -10.43 -3.67 11.24
N SER A 85 -10.12 -2.57 11.92
CA SER A 85 -11.12 -1.57 12.31
C SER A 85 -11.79 -0.87 11.13
N ILE A 86 -11.10 -0.74 9.98
CA ILE A 86 -11.64 -0.12 8.76
C ILE A 86 -12.46 -1.11 7.93
N LEU A 87 -12.12 -2.39 8.01
CA LEU A 87 -12.76 -3.46 7.23
C LEU A 87 -13.94 -4.13 7.94
N LYS A 88 -14.21 -3.77 9.20
CA LYS A 88 -15.44 -4.11 9.92
C LYS A 88 -16.63 -3.34 9.37
#